data_AF-A0A0F9F1J8-F1
#
_entry.id   AF-A0A0F9F1J8-F1
#
_cell.length_a   1.000
_cell.length_b   1.000
_cell.length_c   1.000
_cell.angle_alpha   90.00
_cell.angle_beta   90.00
_cell.angle_gamma   90.00
#
_symmetry.space_group_name_H-M   'P 1'
#
loop_
_entity.id
_entity.type
_entity.pdbx_description
1 polymer ?
#
loop_
_entity_poly.entity_id
_entity_poly.type
_entity_poly.pdbx_seq_one_letter_code
_entity_poly.pdbx_strand_id
1 'polypeptide(L)' 'RNQSVGKAKIVKSLPALGDVEIGELIYEETNGRLYIRRIDGWKYVTMNT' A
#
# COMPACT_ATOMS: atom_id res chain seq x y z
N ARG A 1 0.31 -14.63 -18.66
CA ARG A 1 0.26 -13.17 -18.33
C ARG A 1 0.96 -12.99 -16.99
N ASN A 2 2.20 -12.50 -16.97
CA ASN A 2 2.85 -12.08 -15.73
C ASN A 2 2.39 -10.65 -15.43
N GLN A 3 1.37 -10.50 -14.57
CA GLN A 3 1.18 -9.24 -13.88
C GLN A 3 2.22 -9.22 -12.76
N SER A 4 3.28 -8.43 -12.94
CA SER A 4 4.11 -8.04 -11.80
C SER A 4 3.19 -7.33 -10.82
N VAL A 5 2.88 -7.97 -9.70
CA VAL A 5 2.32 -7.27 -8.53
C VAL A 5 3.36 -6.21 -8.18
N GLY A 6 2.97 -4.94 -8.29
CA GLY A 6 3.87 -3.81 -8.01
C GLY A 6 4.59 -4.03 -6.69
N LYS A 7 5.90 -3.77 -6.66
CA LYS A 7 6.70 -3.92 -5.43
C LYS A 7 6.09 -3.01 -4.37
N ALA A 8 5.83 -3.55 -3.18
CA ALA A 8 5.37 -2.71 -2.07
C ALA A 8 6.47 -1.70 -1.70
N LYS A 9 6.10 -0.43 -1.54
CA LYS A 9 7.01 0.62 -1.05
C LYS A 9 6.96 0.66 0.47
N ILE A 10 8.13 0.72 1.10
CA ILE A 10 8.27 0.81 2.56
C ILE A 10 8.38 2.29 2.95
N VAL A 11 7.58 2.73 3.91
CA VAL A 11 7.52 4.12 4.38
C VAL A 11 7.40 4.18 5.90
N LYS A 12 7.84 5.29 6.49
CA LYS A 12 7.64 5.56 7.93
C LYS A 12 6.21 5.96 8.26
N SER A 13 5.53 6.66 7.35
CA SER A 13 4.13 7.06 7.50
C SER A 13 3.45 7.04 6.15
N LEU A 14 2.13 6.87 6.14
CA LEU A 14 1.35 6.93 4.90
C LEU A 14 1.59 8.26 4.15
N PRO A 15 2.02 8.20 2.88
CA PRO A 15 2.22 9.39 2.06
C PRO A 15 0.88 10.05 1.71
N ALA A 16 0.93 11.26 1.16
CA ALA A 16 -0.26 11.91 0.66
C ALA A 16 -0.87 11.11 -0.50
N LEU A 17 -2.20 11.15 -0.61
CA LEU A 17 -2.96 10.36 -1.58
C LEU A 17 -2.63 10.65 -3.04
N GLY A 18 -2.06 11.83 -3.35
CA GLY A 18 -1.65 12.25 -4.69
C GLY A 18 -0.24 11.82 -5.09
N ASP A 19 0.57 11.35 -4.13
CA ASP A 19 1.97 10.94 -4.37
C ASP A 19 2.10 9.44 -4.68
N VAL A 20 0.98 8.71 -4.66
CA VAL A 20 0.93 7.25 -4.80
C VAL A 20 -0.17 6.88 -5.76
N GLU A 21 0.15 6.01 -6.71
CA GLU A 21 -0.78 5.56 -7.72
C GLU A 21 -1.82 4.61 -7.14
N ILE A 22 -3.03 4.65 -7.68
CA ILE A 22 -4.09 3.71 -7.29
C ILE A 22 -3.65 2.28 -7.64
N GLY A 23 -3.70 1.38 -6.66
CA GLY A 23 -3.28 -0.01 -6.76
C GLY A 23 -1.90 -0.28 -6.15
N GLU A 24 -1.12 0.76 -5.80
CA GLU A 24 0.17 0.55 -5.14
C GLU A 24 0.02 0.05 -3.71
N LEU A 25 0.94 -0.84 -3.33
CA LEU A 25 1.06 -1.41 -1.99
C LEU A 25 2.08 -0.60 -1.17
N ILE A 26 1.69 -0.20 0.04
CA ILE A 26 2.50 0.56 0.98
C ILE A 26 2.61 -0.21 2.28
N TYR A 27 3.83 -0.53 2.72
CA TYR A 27 4.10 -1.04 4.05
C TYR A 27 4.50 0.11 4.97
N GLU A 28 3.69 0.38 6.00
CA GLU A 28 3.96 1.41 7.00
C GLU A 28 4.70 0.80 8.19
N GLU A 29 5.97 1.16 8.35
CA GLU A 29 6.85 0.57 9.37
C GLU A 29 6.41 0.91 10.80
N THR A 30 5.83 2.09 11.02
CA THR A 30 5.46 2.57 12.36
C THR A 30 4.40 1.70 13.03
N ASN A 31 3.48 1.11 12.28
CA ASN A 31 2.45 0.21 12.83
C ASN A 31 2.52 -1.22 12.28
N GLY A 32 3.49 -1.50 11.40
CA GLY A 32 3.70 -2.81 10.79
C GLY A 32 2.54 -3.27 9.90
N ARG A 33 1.85 -2.33 9.23
CA ARG A 33 0.66 -2.64 8.41
C ARG A 33 0.91 -2.44 6.93
N LEU A 34 0.29 -3.32 6.14
CA LEU A 34 0.25 -3.20 4.69
C LEU A 34 -1.05 -2.50 4.26
N TYR A 35 -0.93 -1.54 3.37
CA TYR A 35 -2.02 -0.76 2.80
C TYR A 35 -2.00 -0.86 1.28
N ILE A 36 -3.17 -0.75 0.65
CA ILE A 36 -3.31 -0.52 -0.78
C ILE A 36 -3.94 0.86 -1.01
N ARG A 37 -3.38 1.64 -1.93
CA ARG A 37 -3.99 2.90 -2.38
C ARG A 37 -5.19 2.59 -3.26
N ARG A 38 -6.39 3.00 -2.84
CA ARG A 38 -7.63 2.92 -3.63
C ARG A 38 -7.99 4.29 -4.19
N ILE A 39 -9.10 4.44 -4.91
CA ILE A 39 -9.57 5.78 -5.32
C ILE A 39 -10.02 6.63 -4.14
N ASP A 40 -10.61 5.98 -3.12
CA ASP A 40 -11.27 6.58 -1.96
C ASP A 40 -10.35 6.79 -0.75
N GLY A 41 -9.14 6.22 -0.76
CA GLY A 41 -8.17 6.41 0.32
C GLY A 41 -7.18 5.26 0.45
N TRP A 42 -6.77 5.01 1.68
CA TRP A 42 -5.95 3.87 2.08
C TRP A 42 -6.84 2.74 2.57
N LYS A 43 -6.61 1.52 2.09
CA LYS A 43 -7.26 0.32 2.64
C LYS A 43 -6.22 -0.59 3.25
N TYR A 44 -6.40 -0.95 4.52
CA TYR A 44 -5.58 -1.95 5.19
C TYR A 44 -5.78 -3.33 4.55
N VAL A 45 -4.67 -4.03 4.31
CA VAL A 45 -4.64 -5.40 3.79
C VAL A 45 -4.46 -6.35 4.96
N THR A 46 -5.49 -7.11 5.28
CA THR A 46 -5.41 -8.20 6.25
C THR A 46 -4.86 -9.44 5.57
N MET A 47 -3.77 -10.00 6.10
CA MET A 47 -3.26 -11.30 5.69
C MET A 47 -3.94 -12.37 6.53
N ASN A 48 -4.72 -13.25 5.91
CA ASN A 48 -5.17 -14.47 6.55
C ASN A 48 -4.09 -15.53 6.33
N THR A 49 -3.48 -15.98 7.42
CA THR A 49 -2.58 -17.15 7.46
C THR A 49 -3.36 -18.45 7.38
#